data_AF-A0A954LW70-F1
#
_entry.id   AF-A0A954LW70-F1
#
_cell.length_a   1.000
_cell.length_b   1.000
_cell.length_c   1.000
_cell.angle_alpha   90.00
_cell.angle_beta   90.00
_cell.angle_gamma   90.00
#
_symmetry.space_group_name_H-M   'P 1'
#
loop_
_entity.id
_entity.type
_entity.pdbx_description
1 polymer ?
#
loop_
_entity_poly.entity_id
_entity_poly.type
_entity_poly.pdbx_seq_one_letter_code
_entity_poly.pdbx_strand_id
1 'polypeptide(L)'
;MIDMPEDFYSEYSGLPFDTCIDCGASLLEGDVPYVILKNVVARETVFEMAICLTCVGQLQREYSEESRQAIEAWLDARIQSIAQPITEPDNSETSTLWEDVVAKPPMDIDRCRFCGTPRGDSHRYCMEAVCIGRQMVQVSDPSRTLSFPLLVCETCTGDVSEVISKKTRDQWNRFVEDHFDGPPGIELDPVDSDLMFI
;
A
#
# COMPACT_ATOMS: atom_id res chain seq x y z
N MET A 1 -1.98 -10.76 -12.17
CA MET A 1 -3.01 -9.71 -12.10
C MET A 1 -4.35 -10.37 -11.78
N ILE A 2 -5.22 -9.64 -11.08
CA ILE A 2 -6.60 -10.02 -10.75
C ILE A 2 -7.52 -8.83 -10.97
N ASP A 3 -8.82 -9.07 -11.11
CA ASP A 3 -9.81 -7.99 -11.05
C ASP A 3 -9.69 -7.24 -9.73
N MET A 4 -9.80 -5.91 -9.79
CA MET A 4 -9.79 -5.08 -8.59
C MET A 4 -11.01 -5.43 -7.70
N PRO A 5 -10.78 -5.88 -6.45
CA PRO A 5 -11.84 -6.12 -5.48
C PRO A 5 -12.41 -4.80 -4.92
N GLU A 6 -13.62 -4.89 -4.39
CA GLU A 6 -14.41 -3.76 -3.88
C GLU A 6 -13.73 -3.03 -2.71
N ASP A 7 -12.89 -3.71 -1.91
CA ASP A 7 -12.07 -3.06 -0.88
C ASP A 7 -11.22 -1.88 -1.40
N PHE A 8 -10.92 -1.86 -2.71
CA PHE A 8 -10.15 -0.81 -3.37
C PHE A 8 -10.98 0.11 -4.26
N TYR A 9 -12.31 0.00 -4.25
CA TYR A 9 -13.19 0.95 -4.92
C TYR A 9 -13.26 2.23 -4.11
N SER A 10 -13.51 3.37 -4.77
CA SER A 10 -13.72 4.63 -4.06
C SER A 10 -14.94 4.51 -3.14
N GLU A 11 -14.74 4.85 -1.87
CA GLU A 11 -15.82 4.92 -0.87
C GLU A 11 -16.88 5.95 -1.29
N TYR A 12 -16.46 7.05 -1.91
CA TYR A 12 -17.36 8.11 -2.35
C TYR A 12 -18.31 7.66 -3.48
N SER A 13 -17.79 6.96 -4.49
CA SER A 13 -18.56 6.61 -5.69
C SER A 13 -19.07 5.17 -5.71
N GLY A 14 -18.49 4.27 -4.90
CA GLY A 14 -18.71 2.83 -4.97
C GLY A 14 -18.17 2.18 -6.25
N LEU A 15 -17.33 2.90 -7.01
CA LEU A 15 -16.76 2.45 -8.29
C LEU A 15 -15.22 2.51 -8.24
N PRO A 16 -14.52 1.80 -9.14
CA PRO A 16 -13.07 1.96 -9.28
C PRO A 16 -12.69 3.42 -9.60
N PHE A 17 -11.55 3.85 -9.06
CA PHE A 17 -10.97 5.14 -9.41
C PHE A 17 -10.65 5.21 -10.90
N ASP A 18 -11.15 6.25 -11.56
CA ASP A 18 -11.01 6.45 -13.00
C ASP A 18 -10.04 7.55 -13.41
N THR A 19 -9.61 8.37 -12.46
CA THR A 19 -8.85 9.59 -12.70
C THR A 19 -7.71 9.74 -11.70
N CYS A 20 -6.52 10.09 -12.19
CA CYS A 20 -5.38 10.43 -11.34
C CYS A 20 -5.67 11.74 -10.60
N ILE A 21 -5.52 11.75 -9.28
CA ILE A 21 -5.80 12.93 -8.45
C ILE A 21 -4.93 14.14 -8.82
N ASP A 22 -3.69 13.91 -9.27
CA ASP A 22 -2.72 14.97 -9.57
C ASP A 22 -2.86 15.49 -11.01
N CYS A 23 -2.60 14.63 -12.01
CA CYS A 23 -2.60 15.07 -13.42
C CYS A 23 -3.94 14.93 -14.16
N GLY A 24 -4.96 14.32 -13.56
CA GLY A 24 -6.26 14.10 -14.21
C GLY A 24 -6.26 13.05 -15.33
N ALA A 25 -5.17 12.29 -15.51
CA ALA A 25 -5.11 11.22 -16.52
C ALA A 25 -6.09 10.10 -16.19
N SER A 26 -6.67 9.47 -17.22
CA SER A 26 -7.51 8.28 -17.04
C SER A 26 -6.69 7.11 -16.51
N LEU A 27 -7.20 6.45 -15.47
CA LEU A 27 -6.58 5.30 -14.81
C LEU A 27 -7.13 3.96 -15.30
N LEU A 28 -8.39 3.96 -15.75
CA LEU A 28 -9.06 2.75 -16.24
C LEU A 28 -8.84 2.50 -17.73
N GLU A 29 -8.46 3.53 -18.48
CA GLU A 29 -8.19 3.45 -19.91
C GLU A 29 -6.67 3.34 -20.17
N GLY A 30 -6.26 2.28 -20.87
CA GLY A 30 -4.88 2.07 -21.27
C GLY A 30 -4.02 1.35 -20.23
N ASP A 31 -2.70 1.48 -20.39
CA ASP A 31 -1.69 0.73 -19.62
C ASP A 31 -0.98 1.61 -18.57
N VAL A 32 -1.64 2.68 -18.10
CA VAL A 32 -1.07 3.58 -17.07
C VAL A 32 -1.09 2.86 -15.73
N PRO A 33 0.07 2.54 -15.13
CA PRO A 33 0.10 1.99 -13.79
C PRO A 33 -0.16 3.08 -12.76
N TYR A 34 -0.90 2.74 -11.71
CA TYR A 34 -1.29 3.67 -10.66
C TYR A 34 -1.38 2.96 -9.31
N VAL A 35 -1.37 3.79 -8.26
CA VAL A 35 -1.51 3.34 -6.87
C VAL A 35 -2.86 3.78 -6.34
N ILE A 36 -3.53 2.89 -5.63
CA ILE A 36 -4.65 3.21 -4.76
C ILE A 36 -4.16 3.15 -3.33
N LEU A 37 -4.50 4.17 -2.56
CA LEU A 37 -4.18 4.33 -1.16
C LEU A 37 -5.48 4.58 -0.40
N LYS A 38 -5.69 3.87 0.71
CA LYS A 38 -6.83 4.04 1.60
C LYS A 38 -6.38 4.00 3.06
N ASN A 39 -6.69 5.03 3.82
CA ASN A 39 -6.51 5.04 5.27
C ASN A 39 -7.85 4.76 5.94
N VAL A 40 -7.85 3.78 6.83
CA VAL A 40 -9.03 3.29 7.51
C VAL A 40 -8.89 3.50 9.01
N VAL A 41 -9.91 4.07 9.64
CA VAL A 41 -10.02 4.28 11.09
C VAL A 41 -11.33 3.69 11.55
N ALA A 42 -11.31 2.83 12.58
CA ALA A 42 -12.52 2.21 13.11
C ALA A 42 -13.39 1.50 12.04
N ARG A 43 -12.76 0.94 11.00
CA ARG A 43 -13.40 0.30 9.82
C ARG A 43 -14.06 1.25 8.82
N GLU A 44 -13.85 2.55 8.94
CA GLU A 44 -14.30 3.55 7.97
C GLU A 44 -13.12 4.12 7.20
N THR A 45 -13.24 4.23 5.86
CA THR A 45 -12.26 4.90 5.02
C THR A 45 -12.31 6.41 5.30
N VAL A 46 -11.28 6.95 5.94
CA VAL A 46 -11.20 8.39 6.30
C VAL A 46 -10.43 9.22 5.28
N PHE A 47 -9.60 8.55 4.47
CA PHE A 47 -8.86 9.16 3.38
C PHE A 47 -8.66 8.11 2.28
N GLU A 48 -8.80 8.53 1.03
CA GLU A 48 -8.53 7.68 -0.13
C GLU A 48 -8.04 8.50 -1.31
N MET A 49 -7.19 7.91 -2.13
CA MET A 49 -6.75 8.52 -3.38
C MET A 49 -6.29 7.47 -4.39
N ALA A 50 -6.28 7.88 -5.66
CA ALA A 50 -5.61 7.17 -6.72
C ALA A 50 -4.69 8.11 -7.51
N ILE A 51 -3.46 7.68 -7.73
CA ILE A 51 -2.41 8.48 -8.37
C ILE A 51 -1.59 7.62 -9.34
N CYS A 52 -1.34 8.12 -10.55
CA CYS A 52 -0.52 7.39 -11.52
C CYS A 52 0.95 7.34 -11.07
N LEU A 53 1.67 6.27 -11.43
CA LEU A 53 3.07 6.10 -11.00
C LEU A 53 4.00 7.21 -11.50
N THR A 54 3.61 7.93 -12.56
CA THR A 54 4.38 9.11 -13.02
C THR A 54 4.30 10.25 -12.01
N CYS A 55 3.11 10.55 -11.51
CA CYS A 55 2.86 11.58 -10.50
C CYS A 55 3.42 11.17 -9.13
N VAL A 56 3.29 9.88 -8.77
CA VAL A 56 4.01 9.32 -7.62
C VAL A 56 5.49 9.67 -7.72
N GLY A 57 6.17 9.26 -8.80
CA GLY A 57 7.60 9.52 -8.98
C GLY A 57 7.98 11.01 -8.98
N GLN A 58 7.06 11.91 -9.32
CA GLN A 58 7.26 13.36 -9.16
C GLN A 58 7.24 13.76 -7.69
N LEU A 59 6.20 13.38 -6.95
CA LEU A 59 6.07 13.62 -5.52
C LEU A 59 7.28 13.06 -4.74
N GLN A 60 7.71 11.83 -5.04
CA GLN A 60 8.85 11.21 -4.37
C GLN A 60 10.18 11.97 -4.55
N ARG A 61 10.33 12.75 -5.63
CA ARG A 61 11.55 13.56 -5.87
C ARG A 61 11.61 14.80 -5.01
N GLU A 62 10.47 15.23 -4.46
CA GLU A 62 10.42 16.40 -3.57
C GLU A 62 10.79 16.03 -2.13
N TYR A 63 10.66 14.75 -1.77
CA TYR A 63 11.03 14.20 -0.47
C TYR A 63 12.52 14.41 -0.17
N SER A 64 12.88 14.43 1.11
CA SER A 64 14.31 14.53 1.48
C SER A 64 15.04 13.22 1.21
N GLU A 65 16.28 13.32 0.76
CA GLU A 65 17.16 12.15 0.60
C GLU A 65 17.29 11.36 1.90
N GLU A 66 17.35 12.06 3.04
CA GLU A 66 17.43 11.44 4.37
C GLU A 66 16.20 10.57 4.66
N SER A 67 15.00 11.03 4.27
CA SER A 67 13.76 10.27 4.48
C SER A 67 13.69 9.07 3.55
N ARG A 68 14.14 9.24 2.30
CA ARG A 68 14.26 8.14 1.32
C ARG A 68 15.13 7.01 1.88
N GLN A 69 16.32 7.35 2.35
CA GLN A 69 17.25 6.39 2.95
C GLN A 69 16.73 5.78 4.26
N ALA A 70 16.08 6.58 5.11
CA ALA A 70 15.54 6.11 6.37
C ALA A 70 14.40 5.08 6.19
N ILE A 71 13.52 5.31 5.22
CA ILE A 71 12.43 4.38 4.91
C ILE A 71 12.97 3.13 4.23
N GLU A 72 13.91 3.25 3.29
CA GLU A 72 14.57 2.09 2.68
C GLU A 72 15.24 1.20 3.74
N ALA A 73 15.98 1.81 4.67
CA ALA A 73 16.60 1.09 5.78
C ALA A 73 15.57 0.44 6.72
N TRP A 74 14.44 1.11 6.98
CA TRP A 74 13.36 0.56 7.79
C TRP A 74 12.70 -0.65 7.11
N LEU A 75 12.41 -0.54 5.81
CA LEU A 75 11.84 -1.61 4.98
C LEU A 75 12.76 -2.83 4.98
N ASP A 76 14.03 -2.63 4.67
CA ASP A 76 15.03 -3.71 4.62
C ASP A 76 15.14 -4.44 5.96
N ALA A 77 15.19 -3.71 7.07
CA ALA A 77 15.23 -4.31 8.40
C ALA A 77 13.98 -5.16 8.70
N ARG A 78 12.79 -4.70 8.30
CA ARG A 78 11.54 -5.44 8.50
C ARG A 78 11.44 -6.66 7.59
N ILE A 79 11.86 -6.56 6.33
CA ILE A 79 11.81 -7.66 5.37
C ILE A 79 12.76 -8.78 5.78
N GLN A 80 13.96 -8.44 6.23
CA GLN A 80 14.90 -9.42 6.79
C GLN A 80 14.33 -10.13 8.03
N SER A 81 13.53 -9.43 8.84
CA SER A 81 12.91 -10.02 10.04
C SER A 81 11.78 -11.02 9.74
N ILE A 82 11.11 -10.88 8.59
CA ILE A 82 10.03 -11.79 8.14
C ILE A 82 10.50 -12.87 7.17
N ALA A 83 11.71 -12.74 6.60
CA ALA A 83 12.34 -13.76 5.77
C ALA A 83 12.72 -14.99 6.62
N GLN A 84 11.79 -15.94 6.75
CA GLN A 84 12.11 -17.27 7.25
C GLN A 84 13.06 -17.96 6.25
N PRO A 85 14.07 -18.72 6.72
CA PRO A 85 14.80 -19.62 5.82
C PRO A 85 13.79 -20.60 5.23
N ILE A 86 13.76 -20.69 3.90
CA ILE A 86 12.98 -21.71 3.19
C ILE A 86 13.59 -23.06 3.60
N THR A 87 13.02 -23.73 4.60
CA THR A 87 13.29 -25.15 4.81
C THR A 87 12.65 -25.89 3.65
N GLU A 88 13.49 -26.54 2.82
CA GLU A 88 13.05 -27.46 1.79
C GLU A 88 12.05 -28.45 2.41
N PRO A 89 10.86 -28.65 1.81
CA PRO A 89 9.89 -29.59 2.36
C PRO A 89 10.49 -30.99 2.35
N ASP A 90 10.56 -31.60 3.53
CA ASP A 90 10.89 -33.00 3.75
C ASP A 90 9.97 -33.87 2.89
N ASN A 91 10.55 -34.52 1.89
CA ASN A 91 9.87 -35.36 0.93
C ASN A 91 9.63 -36.76 1.52
N SER A 92 8.85 -36.83 2.61
CA SER A 92 8.28 -38.09 3.09
C SER A 92 6.82 -38.23 2.66
N GLU A 93 6.51 -39.41 2.15
CA GLU A 93 5.54 -39.68 1.10
C GLU A 93 4.06 -39.63 1.53
N THR A 94 3.19 -39.54 0.51
CA THR A 94 1.77 -39.93 0.47
C THR A 94 0.71 -39.04 1.14
N SER A 95 0.01 -38.22 0.32
CA SER A 95 -1.47 -38.25 0.27
C SER A 95 -2.00 -37.63 -1.02
N THR A 96 -2.89 -38.35 -1.67
CA THR A 96 -3.51 -38.12 -2.97
C THR A 96 -4.71 -37.19 -2.89
N LEU A 97 -4.56 -35.89 -3.20
CA LEU A 97 -5.62 -35.00 -3.70
C LEU A 97 -4.95 -33.88 -4.53
N TRP A 98 -5.09 -33.94 -5.86
CA TRP A 98 -4.36 -33.11 -6.82
C TRP A 98 -5.24 -32.01 -7.44
N GLU A 99 -6.24 -31.53 -6.71
CA GLU A 99 -7.15 -30.46 -7.16
C GLU A 99 -7.15 -29.21 -6.26
N ASP A 100 -6.47 -29.22 -5.10
CA ASP A 100 -6.46 -28.09 -4.15
C ASP A 100 -5.21 -27.20 -4.19
N VAL A 101 -4.28 -27.43 -5.13
CA VAL A 101 -2.95 -26.78 -5.15
C VAL A 101 -2.80 -25.77 -6.30
N VAL A 102 -3.80 -24.91 -6.52
CA VAL A 102 -3.57 -23.53 -7.02
C VAL A 102 -4.68 -22.62 -6.49
N ALA A 103 -4.92 -22.61 -5.17
CA ALA A 103 -5.52 -21.42 -4.59
C ALA A 103 -4.50 -20.30 -4.78
N LYS A 104 -4.72 -19.39 -5.74
CA LYS A 104 -3.98 -18.11 -5.82
C LYS A 104 -3.91 -17.59 -4.38
N PRO A 105 -2.72 -17.29 -3.82
CA PRO A 105 -2.65 -16.81 -2.46
C PRO A 105 -3.62 -15.63 -2.36
N PRO A 106 -4.59 -15.70 -1.42
CA PRO A 106 -5.53 -14.61 -1.25
C PRO A 106 -4.72 -13.34 -1.09
N MET A 107 -5.25 -12.28 -1.67
CA MET A 107 -4.83 -10.92 -1.45
C MET A 107 -4.68 -10.69 0.06
N ASP A 108 -3.45 -10.73 0.61
CA ASP A 108 -3.25 -10.77 2.05
C ASP A 108 -3.26 -9.35 2.63
N ILE A 109 -4.46 -8.76 2.60
CA ILE A 109 -4.80 -7.53 3.32
C ILE A 109 -5.52 -7.86 4.64
N ASP A 110 -5.53 -9.12 5.07
CA ASP A 110 -6.13 -9.53 6.34
C ASP A 110 -5.18 -9.31 7.52
N ARG A 111 -3.90 -9.02 7.24
CA ARG A 111 -2.85 -8.81 8.23
C ARG A 111 -1.87 -7.73 7.78
N CYS A 112 -1.27 -7.05 8.75
CA CYS A 112 -0.18 -6.13 8.49
C CYS A 112 0.99 -6.87 7.85
N ARG A 113 1.49 -6.34 6.74
CA ARG A 113 2.57 -6.95 5.96
C ARG A 113 3.87 -7.13 6.75
N PHE A 114 4.15 -6.23 7.70
CA PHE A 114 5.44 -6.19 8.42
C PHE A 114 5.43 -6.91 9.76
N CYS A 115 4.36 -6.78 10.54
CA CYS A 115 4.28 -7.36 11.89
C CYS A 115 3.24 -8.48 12.03
N GLY A 116 2.40 -8.71 11.00
CA GLY A 116 1.39 -9.76 11.00
C GLY A 116 0.13 -9.46 11.84
N THR A 117 0.02 -8.27 12.44
CA THR A 117 -1.16 -7.85 13.21
C THR A 117 -2.43 -8.01 12.36
N PRO A 118 -3.45 -8.74 12.82
CA PRO A 118 -4.70 -8.88 12.09
C PRO A 118 -5.37 -7.54 11.78
N ARG A 119 -5.96 -7.41 10.59
CA ARG A 119 -6.80 -6.27 10.19
C ARG A 119 -7.93 -6.03 11.20
N GLY A 120 -8.52 -7.11 11.72
CA GLY A 120 -9.59 -7.05 12.70
C GLY A 120 -9.19 -6.47 14.07
N ASP A 121 -7.90 -6.52 14.40
CA ASP A 121 -7.33 -6.03 15.67
C ASP A 121 -6.74 -4.61 15.53
N SER A 122 -6.65 -4.08 14.30
CA SER A 122 -6.08 -2.77 14.01
C SER A 122 -7.16 -1.69 14.05
N HIS A 123 -7.04 -0.71 14.96
CA HIS A 123 -7.96 0.42 15.00
C HIS A 123 -7.73 1.37 13.83
N ARG A 124 -6.47 1.60 13.47
CA ARG A 124 -6.06 2.31 12.25
C ARG A 124 -5.14 1.44 11.39
N TYR A 125 -5.29 1.55 10.09
CA TYR A 125 -4.42 0.90 9.12
C TYR A 125 -4.55 1.56 7.75
N CYS A 126 -3.53 1.37 6.93
CA CYS A 126 -3.51 1.75 5.53
C CYS A 126 -3.61 0.50 4.64
N MET A 127 -4.33 0.62 3.53
CA MET A 127 -4.37 -0.36 2.45
C MET A 127 -3.86 0.26 1.16
N GLU A 128 -3.11 -0.54 0.42
CA GLU A 128 -2.30 -0.07 -0.69
C GLU A 128 -2.29 -1.10 -1.82
N ALA A 129 -2.53 -0.65 -3.05
CA ALA A 129 -2.53 -1.51 -4.23
C ALA A 129 -1.91 -0.82 -5.45
N VAL A 130 -1.22 -1.60 -6.27
CA VAL A 130 -0.77 -1.18 -7.60
C VAL A 130 -1.73 -1.77 -8.64
N CYS A 131 -2.20 -0.94 -9.55
CA CYS A 131 -3.21 -1.29 -10.55
C CYS A 131 -2.78 -0.84 -11.96
N ILE A 132 -3.33 -1.51 -12.98
CA ILE A 132 -3.26 -1.14 -14.40
C ILE A 132 -4.66 -1.36 -14.98
N GLY A 133 -5.30 -0.29 -15.45
CA GLY A 133 -6.71 -0.36 -15.83
C GLY A 133 -7.57 -0.88 -14.68
N ARG A 134 -8.45 -1.85 -14.96
CA ARG A 134 -9.29 -2.49 -13.92
C ARG A 134 -8.62 -3.64 -13.17
N GLN A 135 -7.34 -3.89 -13.45
CA GLN A 135 -6.61 -5.02 -12.91
C GLN A 135 -5.69 -4.56 -11.79
N MET A 136 -5.68 -5.31 -10.70
CA MET A 136 -4.69 -5.18 -9.64
C MET A 136 -3.48 -6.08 -9.93
N VAL A 137 -2.29 -5.52 -9.73
CA VAL A 137 -1.04 -6.24 -9.85
C VAL A 137 -0.82 -7.06 -8.58
N GLN A 138 -0.78 -8.38 -8.73
CA GLN A 138 -0.31 -9.27 -7.69
C GLN A 138 1.16 -9.57 -7.94
N VAL A 139 2.02 -9.05 -7.07
CA VAL A 139 3.45 -9.39 -7.08
C VAL A 139 3.72 -10.19 -5.81
N SER A 140 3.84 -11.50 -5.96
CA SER A 140 4.37 -12.39 -4.92
C SER A 140 5.74 -12.87 -5.38
N ASP A 141 6.68 -11.92 -5.53
CA ASP A 141 8.05 -12.26 -5.88
C ASP A 141 8.87 -12.33 -4.59
N PRO A 142 9.36 -13.52 -4.19
CA PRO A 142 10.19 -13.68 -3.00
C PRO A 142 11.54 -12.93 -3.11
N SER A 143 11.93 -12.46 -4.29
CA SER A 143 13.10 -11.60 -4.51
C SER A 143 12.79 -10.10 -4.46
N ARG A 144 11.51 -9.70 -4.36
CA ARG A 144 11.12 -8.30 -4.22
C ARG A 144 10.79 -7.94 -2.78
N THR A 145 11.29 -6.77 -2.40
CA THR A 145 11.15 -6.12 -1.09
C THR A 145 9.68 -6.01 -0.64
N LEU A 146 8.73 -5.77 -1.56
CA LEU A 146 7.31 -5.62 -1.22
C LEU A 146 6.40 -6.46 -2.11
N SER A 147 5.36 -7.02 -1.50
CA SER A 147 4.27 -7.73 -2.18
C SER A 147 3.04 -6.85 -2.18
N PHE A 148 2.34 -6.79 -3.32
CA PHE A 148 1.13 -6.00 -3.48
C PHE A 148 -0.10 -6.88 -3.78
N PRO A 149 -1.29 -6.46 -3.30
CA PRO A 149 -1.52 -5.32 -2.40
C PRO A 149 -1.05 -5.61 -0.97
N LEU A 150 -1.00 -4.57 -0.14
CA LEU A 150 -0.56 -4.67 1.25
C LEU A 150 -1.47 -3.91 2.21
N LEU A 151 -1.46 -4.34 3.46
CA LEU A 151 -2.00 -3.61 4.61
C LEU A 151 -0.86 -3.27 5.56
N VAL A 152 -0.88 -2.06 6.12
CA VAL A 152 0.05 -1.61 7.16
C VAL A 152 -0.73 -1.13 8.36
N CYS A 153 -0.47 -1.70 9.54
CA CYS A 153 -1.15 -1.26 10.77
C CYS A 153 -0.54 0.04 11.32
N GLU A 154 -1.28 0.68 12.22
CA GLU A 154 -0.90 1.93 12.90
C GLU A 154 0.49 1.92 13.55
N THR A 155 0.93 0.78 14.10
CA THR A 155 2.26 0.69 14.71
C THR A 155 3.35 0.80 13.65
N CYS A 156 3.17 0.13 12.51
CA CYS A 156 4.17 0.13 11.45
C CYS A 156 4.17 1.46 10.67
N THR A 157 3.01 2.09 10.44
CA THR A 157 2.98 3.46 9.89
C THR A 157 3.57 4.47 10.88
N GLY A 158 3.34 4.29 12.19
CA GLY A 158 3.96 5.08 13.26
C GLY A 158 5.49 5.00 13.27
N ASP A 159 6.07 3.80 13.17
CA ASP A 159 7.53 3.64 13.14
C ASP A 159 8.16 4.41 11.95
N VAL A 160 7.50 4.38 10.79
CA VAL A 160 7.93 5.08 9.57
C VAL A 160 7.83 6.60 9.77
N SER A 161 6.76 7.05 10.42
CA SER A 161 6.54 8.45 10.78
C SER A 161 7.70 9.02 11.58
N GLU A 162 8.21 8.26 12.55
CA GLU A 162 9.30 8.73 13.41
C GLU A 162 10.62 8.98 12.66
N VAL A 163 10.83 8.31 11.52
CA VAL A 163 12.10 8.40 10.78
C VAL A 163 12.08 9.35 9.58
N ILE A 164 10.91 9.82 9.14
CA ILE A 164 10.83 10.80 8.05
C ILE A 164 11.13 12.22 8.52
N SER A 165 11.84 12.97 7.66
CA SER A 165 12.19 14.36 7.92
C SER A 165 10.98 15.29 7.91
N LYS A 166 11.11 16.43 8.58
CA LYS A 166 10.14 17.53 8.49
C LYS A 166 9.88 17.95 7.04
N LYS A 167 10.91 18.01 6.18
CA LYS A 167 10.77 18.42 4.78
C LYS A 167 9.79 17.51 4.03
N THR A 168 9.90 16.19 4.23
CA THR A 168 9.05 15.19 3.59
C THR A 168 7.61 15.30 4.07
N ARG A 169 7.40 15.42 5.40
CA ARG A 169 6.08 15.69 5.97
C ARG A 169 5.46 16.96 5.39
N ASP A 170 6.24 18.03 5.30
CA ASP A 170 5.78 19.31 4.74
C ASP A 170 5.43 19.18 3.24
N GLN A 171 6.12 18.34 2.45
CA GLN A 171 5.77 18.10 1.05
C GLN A 171 4.48 17.30 0.92
N TRP A 172 4.32 16.22 1.70
CA TRP A 172 3.08 15.46 1.70
C TRP A 172 1.89 16.31 2.13
N ASN A 173 2.03 17.11 3.19
CA ASN A 173 0.97 18.00 3.65
C ASN A 173 0.53 18.98 2.56
N ARG A 174 1.48 19.58 1.83
CA ARG A 174 1.16 20.46 0.69
C ARG A 174 0.42 19.69 -0.40
N PHE A 175 0.88 18.49 -0.74
CA PHE A 175 0.19 17.66 -1.72
C PHE A 175 -1.25 17.38 -1.29
N VAL A 176 -1.50 17.06 -0.02
CA VAL A 176 -2.86 16.87 0.48
C VAL A 176 -3.67 18.17 0.43
N GLU A 177 -3.10 19.30 0.88
CA GLU A 177 -3.76 20.61 0.86
C GLU A 177 -4.13 21.07 -0.56
N ASP A 178 -3.29 20.78 -1.55
CA ASP A 178 -3.49 21.18 -2.94
C ASP A 178 -4.58 20.36 -3.66
N HIS A 179 -4.89 19.15 -3.17
CA HIS A 179 -5.81 18.22 -3.83
C HIS A 179 -7.09 17.92 -3.05
N PHE A 180 -7.11 18.19 -1.75
CA PHE A 180 -8.24 17.88 -0.88
C PHE A 180 -8.68 19.13 -0.11
N ASP A 181 -9.94 19.54 -0.32
CA ASP A 181 -10.61 20.63 0.41
C ASP A 181 -10.99 20.21 1.85
N GLY A 182 -10.11 19.48 2.54
CA GLY A 182 -10.40 18.64 3.71
C GLY A 182 -11.42 19.22 4.71
N PRO A 183 -12.26 18.38 5.34
CA PRO A 183 -13.24 18.87 6.30
C PRO A 183 -12.52 19.65 7.42
N PRO A 184 -13.05 20.82 7.84
CA PRO A 184 -12.37 21.65 8.82
C PRO A 184 -12.13 20.89 10.13
N GLY A 185 -10.86 20.72 10.49
CA GLY A 185 -10.44 20.14 11.77
C GLY A 185 -10.02 18.66 11.77
N ILE A 186 -9.91 18.01 10.61
CA ILE A 186 -9.26 16.68 10.49
C ILE A 186 -7.83 16.90 9.99
N GLU A 187 -6.86 16.77 10.89
CA GLU A 187 -5.45 16.69 10.54
C GLU A 187 -5.21 15.26 10.02
N LEU A 188 -5.11 15.10 8.70
CA LEU A 188 -4.69 13.83 8.11
C LEU A 188 -3.21 13.68 8.41
N ASP A 189 -2.87 12.70 9.26
CA ASP A 189 -1.47 12.46 9.58
C ASP A 189 -0.71 12.13 8.29
N PRO A 190 0.39 12.83 7.98
CA PRO A 190 1.07 12.76 6.69
C PRO A 190 1.60 11.38 6.28
N VAL A 191 1.51 10.39 7.17
CA VAL A 191 2.44 9.26 7.19
C VAL A 191 1.78 7.90 7.06
N ASP A 192 0.45 7.88 6.93
CA ASP A 192 -0.28 6.64 6.71
C ASP A 192 -0.01 6.04 5.31
N SER A 193 0.78 6.71 4.45
CA SER A 193 0.94 6.37 3.03
C SER A 193 2.35 6.39 2.45
N ASP A 194 3.36 6.78 3.23
CA ASP A 194 4.72 7.03 2.71
C ASP A 194 5.52 5.77 2.39
N LEU A 195 4.98 4.59 2.67
CA LEU A 195 5.66 3.30 2.48
C LEU A 195 5.79 2.87 1.01
N MET A 196 4.95 3.42 0.10
CA MET A 196 5.05 3.17 -1.34
C MET A 196 5.67 4.32 -2.14
N PHE A 197 5.89 5.48 -1.50
CA PHE A 197 6.33 6.69 -2.17
C PHE A 197 7.85 6.89 -2.10
N ILE A 198 8.63 5.82 -1.94
CA ILE A 198 10.11 5.84 -2.01
C ILE A 198 10.66 4.74 -2.89
#